data_AF-A0A0R1SQH3-F1
#
_entry.id   AF-A0A0R1SQH3-F1
#
_cell.length_a   1.000
_cell.length_b   1.000
_cell.length_c   1.000
_cell.angle_alpha   90.00
_cell.angle_beta   90.00
_cell.angle_gamma   90.00
#
_symmetry.space_group_name_H-M   'P 1'
#
loop_
_entity.id
_entity.type
_entity.pdbx_description
1 polymer ?
#
loop_
_entity_poly.entity_id
_entity_poly.type
_entity_poly.pdbx_seq_one_letter_code
_entity_poly.pdbx_strand_id
1 'polypeptide(L)' 'MTFKRLFYALIFGLLNVGALILLVDPIMAIVNQNFQETDLIRIIIIVALTLILDVGVVQEIQN' A
#
# COMPACT_ATOMS: atom_id res chain seq x y z
N MET A 1 -9.67 7.04 22.75
CA MET A 1 -9.52 6.38 21.43
C MET A 1 -10.62 5.34 21.32
N THR A 2 -11.59 5.52 20.43
CA THR A 2 -12.66 4.54 20.19
C THR A 2 -12.06 3.27 19.58
N PHE A 3 -12.52 2.10 20.03
CA PHE A 3 -12.04 0.78 19.56
C PHE A 3 -12.03 0.65 18.02
N LYS A 4 -13.03 1.24 17.35
CA LYS A 4 -13.11 1.33 15.89
C LYS A 4 -11.87 1.98 15.26
N ARG A 5 -11.41 3.10 15.82
CA ARG A 5 -10.23 3.83 15.33
C ARG A 5 -8.95 3.00 15.44
N LEU A 6 -8.82 2.23 16.52
CA LEU A 6 -7.69 1.31 16.71
C LEU A 6 -7.72 0.17 15.68
N PHE A 7 -8.90 -0.38 15.41
CA PHE A 7 -9.09 -1.44 14.42
C PHE A 7 -8.71 -0.98 13.00
N TYR A 8 -9.19 0.18 12.57
CA TYR A 8 -8.83 0.75 11.27
C TYR A 8 -7.35 1.11 11.17
N ALA A 9 -6.74 1.65 12.23
CA ALA A 9 -5.30 1.91 12.26
C ALA A 9 -4.46 0.63 12.13
N LEU A 10 -4.90 -0.49 12.70
CA LEU A 10 -4.24 -1.79 12.53
C LEU A 10 -4.36 -2.30 11.09
N ILE A 11 -5.54 -2.19 10.49
CA ILE A 11 -5.75 -2.55 9.07
C ILE A 11 -4.85 -1.71 8.17
N PHE A 12 -4.79 -0.40 8.40
CA PHE A 12 -3.92 0.52 7.67
C PHE A 12 -2.45 0.09 7.74
N GLY A 13 -1.98 -0.24 8.95
CA GLY A 13 -0.62 -0.74 9.15
C GLY A 13 -0.35 -2.02 8.36
N LEU A 14 -1.26 -3.00 8.42
CA LEU A 14 -1.12 -4.27 7.71
C LEU A 14 -1.13 -4.08 6.19
N LEU A 15 -2.00 -3.23 5.66
CA LEU A 15 -2.09 -2.93 4.23
C LEU A 15 -0.81 -2.26 3.72
N ASN A 16 -0.27 -1.32 4.46
CA ASN A 16 0.98 -0.64 4.09
C ASN A 16 2.19 -1.59 4.15
N VAL A 17 2.26 -2.48 5.14
CA VAL A 17 3.30 -3.52 5.20
C VAL A 17 3.16 -4.50 4.03
N GLY A 18 1.94 -4.93 3.71
CA GLY A 18 1.68 -5.79 2.56
C GLY A 18 2.08 -5.14 1.23
N ALA A 19 1.72 -3.87 1.04
CA ALA A 19 2.08 -3.11 -0.14
C ALA A 19 3.59 -2.94 -0.28
N LEU A 20 4.30 -2.68 0.84
CA LEU A 20 5.76 -2.61 0.84
C LEU A 20 6.36 -3.92 0.33
N ILE A 21 5.93 -5.07 0.86
CA ILE A 21 6.43 -6.39 0.42
C ILE A 21 6.22 -6.60 -1.08
N LEU A 22 5.04 -6.24 -1.60
CA LEU A 22 4.72 -6.40 -3.02
C LEU A 22 5.47 -5.42 -3.93
N LEU A 23 5.88 -4.26 -3.40
CA LEU A 23 6.64 -3.24 -4.13
C LEU A 23 8.16 -3.47 -4.07
N VAL A 24 8.67 -4.26 -3.12
CA VAL A 24 10.12 -4.53 -2.99
C VAL A 24 10.68 -5.10 -4.29
N ASP A 25 10.07 -6.14 -4.84
CA ASP A 25 10.55 -6.79 -6.07
C ASP A 25 10.64 -5.83 -7.27
N PRO A 26 9.56 -5.11 -7.66
CA PRO A 26 9.63 -4.20 -8.80
C PRO A 26 10.53 -2.99 -8.53
N ILE A 27 10.67 -2.52 -7.28
CA ILE A 27 11.65 -1.49 -6.93
C ILE A 27 13.08 -2.01 -7.11
N MET A 28 13.36 -3.23 -6.65
CA MET A 28 14.66 -3.84 -6.84
C MET A 28 14.96 -4.11 -8.32
N ALA A 29 13.95 -4.39 -9.14
CA ALA A 29 14.11 -4.48 -10.59
C ALA A 29 14.57 -3.15 -11.22
N ILE A 30 14.08 -2.01 -10.73
CA ILE A 30 14.57 -0.67 -11.11
C ILE A 30 16.04 -0.50 -10.72
N VAL A 31 16.37 -0.81 -9.47
CA VAL A 31 17.75 -0.68 -8.95
C VAL A 31 18.73 -1.54 -9.75
N ASN A 32 18.32 -2.76 -10.09
CA ASN A 32 19.12 -3.71 -10.85
C ASN A 32 19.10 -3.47 -12.37
N GLN A 33 18.48 -2.39 -12.85
CA GLN A 33 18.34 -2.04 -14.27
C GLN A 33 17.66 -3.13 -15.13
N ASN A 34 16.89 -4.01 -14.50
CA ASN A 34 16.17 -5.12 -15.14
C ASN A 34 14.65 -4.86 -15.16
N PHE A 35 14.26 -3.60 -15.19
CA PHE A 35 12.88 -3.17 -15.08
C PHE A 35 12.05 -3.55 -16.31
N GLN A 36 10.92 -4.21 -16.10
CA GLN A 36 10.00 -4.62 -17.16
C GLN A 36 8.69 -3.83 -17.09
N GLU A 37 7.93 -3.80 -18.19
CA GLU A 37 6.59 -3.18 -18.22
C GLU A 37 5.64 -3.81 -17.18
N THR A 38 5.81 -5.10 -16.91
CA THR A 38 5.06 -5.84 -15.88
C THR A 38 5.31 -5.30 -14.47
N ASP A 39 6.53 -4.83 -14.18
CA ASP A 39 6.88 -4.20 -12.91
C ASP A 39 6.22 -2.83 -12.77
N LEU A 40 6.18 -2.05 -13.85
CA LEU A 40 5.48 -0.76 -13.89
C LEU A 40 3.98 -0.94 -13.59
N ILE A 41 3.34 -1.90 -14.25
CA ILE A 41 1.91 -2.19 -14.04
C ILE A 41 1.67 -2.64 -12.59
N ARG A 42 2.54 -3.50 -12.04
CA ARG A 42 2.46 -3.92 -10.63
C ARG A 42 2.55 -2.73 -9.69
N ILE A 43 3.53 -1.83 -9.87
CA ILE A 43 3.68 -0.63 -9.04
C ILE A 43 2.40 0.21 -9.09
N ILE A 44 1.91 0.51 -10.30
CA ILE A 44 0.72 1.34 -10.49
C ILE A 44 -0.49 0.73 -9.77
N ILE A 45 -0.73 -0.57 -9.94
CA ILE A 45 -1.87 -1.26 -9.32
C ILE A 45 -1.75 -1.25 -7.80
N ILE A 46 -0.58 -1.60 -7.26
CA ILE A 46 -0.39 -1.66 -5.80
C ILE A 46 -0.57 -0.26 -5.20
N VAL A 47 0.05 0.76 -5.78
CA VAL A 47 -0.07 2.16 -5.31
C VAL A 47 -1.50 2.68 -5.42
N ALA A 48 -2.21 2.39 -6.52
CA ALA A 48 -3.61 2.80 -6.66
C ALA A 48 -4.51 2.13 -5.61
N LEU A 49 -4.30 0.84 -5.34
CA LEU A 49 -5.06 0.12 -4.33
C LEU A 49 -4.77 0.64 -2.92
N THR A 50 -3.50 0.86 -2.56
CA THR A 50 -3.18 1.46 -1.26
C THR A 50 -3.77 2.85 -1.12
N LEU A 51 -3.68 3.72 -2.12
CA LEU A 51 -4.27 5.07 -2.04
C LEU A 51 -5.78 5.04 -1.78
N ILE A 52 -6.53 4.17 -2.47
CA ILE A 52 -7.98 4.04 -2.26
C ILE A 52 -8.29 3.56 -0.83
N LEU A 53 -7.56 2.53 -0.37
CA LEU A 53 -7.76 1.96 0.95
C LEU A 53 -7.34 2.93 2.06
N ASP A 54 -6.24 3.65 1.87
CA ASP A 54 -5.70 4.63 2.79
C ASP A 54 -6.67 5.81 2.98
N VAL A 55 -7.25 6.34 1.89
CA VAL A 55 -8.26 7.40 1.97
C VAL A 55 -9.49 6.95 2.78
N GLY A 56 -9.99 5.74 2.52
CA GLY A 56 -11.14 5.21 3.26
C GLY A 56 -10.84 5.00 4.75
N VAL A 57 -9.66 4.49 5.08
CA VAL A 57 -9.25 4.28 6.47
C VAL A 57 -9.00 5.61 7.19
N VAL A 58 -8.38 6.59 6.53
CA VAL A 58 -8.16 7.93 7.12
C VAL A 58 -9.49 8.63 7.40
N GLN A 59 -10.46 8.56 6.49
CA GLN A 59 -11.80 9.12 6.71
C GLN A 59 -12.47 8.51 7.95
N GLU A 60 -12.37 7.20 8.13
CA GLU A 60 -12.98 6.49 9.27
C GLU A 60 -12.22 6.70 10.59
N ILE A 61 -10.91 7.03 10.53
CA ILE A 61 -10.13 7.42 11.70
C ILE A 61 -10.47 8.85 12.16
N GLN A 62 -10.85 9.73 11.22
CA GLN A 62 -11.15 11.14 11.47
C GLN A 62 -12.61 11.39 11.88
N ASN A 63 -13.56 10.54 11.47
CA ASN A 63 -14.94 10.51 11.96
C ASN A 63 -15.06 9.97 13.39
#